data_AF-A0A7S2ND21-F1
#
_entry.id   AF-A0A7S2ND21-F1
#
_cell.length_a   1.000
_cell.length_b   1.000
_cell.length_c   1.000
_cell.angle_alpha   90.00
_cell.angle_beta   90.00
_cell.angle_gamma   90.00
#
_symmetry.space_group_name_H-M   'P 1'
#
loop_
_entity.id
_entity.type
_entity.pdbx_description
1 polymer ?
#
loop_
_entity_poly.entity_id
_entity_poly.type
_entity_poly.pdbx_seq_one_letter_code
_entity_poly.pdbx_strand_id
1 'polypeptide(L)'
;TVAAVAAAGAGLSAGAKSEQQTEAVKTLALGVISALLFCAYVYASRGIVPATEWLSCYVIEYSLSIDNLFVFIVIFKYFKVPSEFQPKVLNLGILGAIIFRFIFVYLGAIVLQEFEFLILTFAVILIYASYQGFVKDDDDDDDDD
;
A
#
# COMPACT_ATOMS: atom_id res chain seq x y z
N THR A 1 37.24 -21.30 -14.73
CA THR A 1 35.98 -22.09 -14.78
C THR A 1 35.00 -21.66 -13.70
N VAL A 2 35.41 -21.49 -12.44
CA VAL A 2 34.53 -21.02 -11.34
C VAL A 2 34.02 -19.57 -11.53
N ALA A 3 34.88 -18.64 -11.98
CA ALA A 3 34.48 -17.25 -12.24
C ALA A 3 33.44 -17.08 -13.36
N ALA A 4 33.45 -17.98 -14.36
CA ALA A 4 32.49 -17.96 -15.47
C ALA A 4 31.10 -18.44 -15.04
N VAL A 5 31.02 -19.40 -14.11
CA VAL A 5 29.76 -19.92 -13.56
C VAL A 5 29.11 -18.90 -12.61
N ALA A 6 29.91 -18.19 -11.80
CA ALA A 6 29.41 -17.12 -10.93
C ALA A 6 28.85 -15.92 -11.73
N ALA A 7 29.52 -15.53 -12.81
CA ALA A 7 29.05 -14.46 -13.70
C ALA A 7 27.75 -14.86 -14.45
N ALA A 8 27.62 -16.13 -14.86
CA ALA A 8 26.41 -16.65 -15.49
C ALA A 8 25.21 -16.70 -14.53
N GLY A 9 25.43 -17.05 -13.26
CA GLY A 9 24.39 -17.03 -12.22
C GLY A 9 23.88 -15.62 -11.89
N ALA A 10 24.78 -14.63 -11.86
CA ALA A 10 24.41 -13.23 -11.66
C ALA A 10 23.60 -12.66 -12.84
N GLY A 11 23.95 -13.02 -14.08
CA GLY A 11 23.21 -12.60 -15.27
C GLY A 11 21.79 -13.18 -15.37
N LEU A 12 21.59 -14.42 -14.91
CA LEU A 12 20.28 -15.07 -14.92
C LEU A 12 19.31 -14.45 -13.89
N SER A 13 19.82 -14.12 -12.69
CA SER A 13 19.04 -13.45 -11.64
C SER A 13 18.69 -12.00 -12.00
N ALA A 14 19.61 -11.28 -12.66
CA ALA A 14 19.36 -9.93 -13.16
C ALA A 14 18.30 -9.89 -14.29
N GLY A 15 18.35 -10.86 -15.22
CA GLY A 15 17.36 -11.02 -16.29
C GLY A 15 15.95 -11.27 -15.75
N ALA A 16 15.79 -12.26 -14.87
CA ALA A 16 14.49 -12.59 -14.27
C ALA A 16 13.90 -11.43 -13.44
N LYS A 17 14.75 -10.68 -12.73
CA LYS A 17 14.32 -9.51 -11.93
C LYS A 17 13.84 -8.35 -12.82
N SER A 18 14.49 -8.13 -13.98
CA SER A 18 14.09 -7.10 -14.95
C SER A 18 12.80 -7.44 -15.69
N GLU A 19 12.59 -8.72 -16.01
CA GLU A 19 11.38 -9.21 -16.68
C GLU A 19 10.17 -9.17 -15.73
N GLN A 20 10.36 -9.60 -14.47
CA GLN A 20 9.32 -9.56 -13.45
C GLN A 20 8.89 -8.13 -13.08
N GLN A 21 9.82 -7.18 -13.04
CA GLN A 21 9.50 -5.76 -12.83
C GLN A 21 8.74 -5.16 -14.02
N THR A 22 9.11 -5.55 -15.24
CA THR A 22 8.46 -5.06 -16.47
C THR A 22 7.01 -5.53 -16.56
N GLU A 23 6.74 -6.80 -16.24
CA GLU A 23 5.37 -7.34 -16.25
C GLU A 23 4.48 -6.76 -15.16
N ALA A 24 5.03 -6.50 -13.97
CA ALA A 24 4.31 -5.83 -12.89
C ALA A 24 3.93 -4.39 -13.29
N VAL A 25 4.88 -3.63 -13.85
CA VAL A 25 4.63 -2.26 -14.31
C VAL A 25 3.64 -2.21 -15.47
N LYS A 26 3.74 -3.13 -16.43
CA LYS A 26 2.76 -3.25 -17.53
C LYS A 26 1.36 -3.51 -16.99
N THR A 27 1.22 -4.44 -16.04
CA THR A 27 -0.07 -4.79 -15.45
C THR A 27 -0.70 -3.60 -14.72
N LEU A 28 0.10 -2.87 -13.94
CA LEU A 28 -0.34 -1.64 -13.27
C LEU A 28 -0.72 -0.55 -14.28
N ALA A 29 0.11 -0.32 -15.29
CA ALA A 29 -0.14 0.67 -16.32
C ALA A 29 -1.43 0.36 -17.10
N LEU A 30 -1.66 -0.90 -17.48
CA LEU A 30 -2.89 -1.33 -18.14
C LEU A 30 -4.11 -1.11 -17.24
N GLY A 31 -4.00 -1.42 -15.94
CA GLY A 31 -5.04 -1.15 -14.96
C GLY A 31 -5.38 0.34 -14.88
N VAL A 32 -4.39 1.21 -14.72
CA VAL A 32 -4.59 2.66 -14.65
C VAL A 32 -5.15 3.24 -15.95
N ILE A 33 -4.66 2.77 -17.10
CA ILE A 33 -5.18 3.21 -18.41
C ILE A 33 -6.64 2.81 -18.57
N SER A 34 -7.01 1.57 -18.23
CA SER A 34 -8.40 1.12 -18.32
C SER A 34 -9.33 1.91 -17.39
N ALA A 35 -8.86 2.23 -16.18
CA ALA A 35 -9.53 3.11 -15.23
C ALA A 35 -9.75 4.52 -15.81
N LEU A 36 -8.72 5.16 -16.36
CA LEU A 36 -8.83 6.50 -16.94
C LEU A 36 -9.71 6.53 -18.19
N LEU A 37 -9.65 5.48 -19.03
CA LEU A 37 -10.55 5.35 -20.18
C LEU A 37 -12.02 5.27 -19.74
N PHE A 38 -12.30 4.51 -18.68
CA PHE A 38 -13.63 4.46 -18.10
C PHE A 38 -14.06 5.82 -17.53
N CYS A 39 -13.16 6.54 -16.85
CA CYS A 39 -13.42 7.90 -16.37
C CYS A 39 -13.77 8.86 -17.53
N ALA A 40 -13.02 8.80 -18.63
CA ALA A 40 -13.28 9.61 -19.83
C ALA A 40 -14.63 9.26 -20.47
N TYR A 41 -15.01 7.98 -20.47
CA TYR A 41 -16.33 7.53 -20.92
C TYR A 41 -17.46 8.06 -20.01
N VAL A 42 -17.28 8.03 -18.69
CA VAL A 42 -18.25 8.61 -17.73
C VAL A 42 -18.37 10.12 -17.94
N TYR A 43 -17.25 10.82 -18.15
CA TYR A 43 -17.25 12.25 -18.43
C TYR A 43 -18.06 12.60 -19.70
N ALA A 44 -17.86 11.84 -20.77
CA ALA A 44 -18.57 12.05 -22.04
C ALA A 44 -20.07 11.71 -21.97
N SER A 45 -20.47 10.76 -21.12
CA SER A 45 -21.86 10.26 -21.05
C SER A 45 -22.71 10.91 -19.96
N ARG A 46 -22.11 11.27 -18.82
CA ARG A 46 -22.80 11.69 -17.59
C ARG A 46 -22.35 13.08 -17.09
N GLY A 47 -21.35 13.69 -17.72
CA GLY A 47 -20.82 15.01 -17.37
C GLY A 47 -19.74 14.98 -16.29
N ILE A 48 -19.37 16.17 -15.80
CA ILE A 48 -18.19 16.35 -14.94
C ILE A 48 -18.36 15.79 -13.52
N VAL A 49 -19.52 15.96 -12.89
CA VAL A 49 -19.73 15.58 -11.49
C VAL A 49 -19.57 14.07 -11.28
N PRO A 50 -20.24 13.19 -12.05
CA PRO A 50 -20.09 11.74 -11.86
C PRO A 50 -18.70 11.23 -12.24
N ALA A 51 -18.03 11.90 -13.19
CA ALA A 51 -16.65 11.56 -13.55
C ALA A 51 -15.67 11.87 -12.41
N THR A 52 -15.84 13.02 -11.75
CA THR A 52 -15.01 13.39 -10.59
C THR A 52 -15.27 12.49 -9.39
N GLU A 53 -16.53 12.12 -9.12
CA GLU A 53 -16.86 11.16 -8.05
C GLU A 53 -16.22 9.78 -8.31
N TRP A 54 -16.30 9.30 -9.55
CA TRP A 54 -15.67 8.04 -9.94
C TRP A 54 -14.14 8.09 -9.76
N LEU A 55 -13.50 9.17 -10.23
CA LEU A 55 -12.05 9.33 -10.12
C LEU A 55 -11.61 9.43 -8.66
N SER A 56 -12.34 10.17 -7.83
CA SER A 56 -12.08 10.28 -6.40
C SER A 56 -12.18 8.91 -5.72
N CYS A 57 -13.21 8.12 -6.05
CA CYS A 57 -13.38 6.77 -5.53
C CYS A 57 -12.19 5.87 -5.93
N TYR A 58 -11.79 5.89 -7.21
CA TYR A 58 -10.66 5.12 -7.72
C TYR A 58 -9.34 5.47 -7.00
N VAL A 59 -9.05 6.76 -6.84
CA VAL A 59 -7.83 7.22 -6.15
C VAL A 59 -7.83 6.81 -4.68
N ILE A 60 -8.97 6.96 -3.99
CA ILE A 60 -9.10 6.58 -2.57
C ILE A 60 -8.89 5.07 -2.40
N GLU A 61 -9.51 4.24 -3.25
CA GLU A 61 -9.37 2.79 -3.18
C GLU A 61 -7.91 2.35 -3.41
N TYR A 62 -7.23 2.97 -4.39
CA TYR A 62 -5.83 2.70 -4.68
C TYR A 62 -4.90 3.15 -3.54
N SER A 63 -5.11 4.36 -2.99
CA SER A 63 -4.34 4.88 -1.85
C SER A 63 -4.43 3.98 -0.62
N LEU A 64 -5.62 3.44 -0.36
CA LEU A 64 -5.85 2.60 0.81
C LEU A 64 -5.16 1.23 0.66
N SER A 65 -5.01 0.74 -0.57
CA SER A 65 -4.21 -0.46 -0.84
C SER A 65 -2.70 -0.23 -0.59
N ILE A 66 -2.19 0.96 -0.92
CA ILE A 66 -0.78 1.33 -0.67
C ILE A 66 -0.50 1.52 0.82
N ASP A 67 -1.43 2.15 1.56
CA ASP A 67 -1.33 2.35 3.01
C ASP A 67 -1.14 1.01 3.76
N ASN A 68 -1.95 0.02 3.40
CA ASN A 68 -1.84 -1.33 3.95
C ASN A 68 -0.48 -1.98 3.61
N LEU A 69 0.04 -1.78 2.39
CA LEU A 69 1.34 -2.32 1.99
C LEU A 69 2.51 -1.69 2.75
N PHE A 70 2.43 -0.38 3.07
CA PHE A 70 3.45 0.32 3.84
C PHE A 70 3.64 -0.29 5.24
N VAL A 71 2.52 -0.52 5.96
CA VAL A 71 2.55 -1.16 7.28
C VAL A 71 3.24 -2.53 7.22
N PHE A 72 2.94 -3.34 6.21
CA PHE A 72 3.60 -4.65 6.06
C PHE A 72 5.10 -4.52 5.80
N ILE A 73 5.54 -3.55 4.99
CA ILE A 73 6.97 -3.31 4.76
C ILE A 73 7.68 -2.93 6.06
N VAL A 74 7.11 -2.02 6.86
CA VAL A 74 7.68 -1.61 8.16
C VAL A 74 7.76 -2.80 9.13
N ILE A 75 6.69 -3.59 9.23
CA ILE A 75 6.65 -4.78 10.08
C ILE A 75 7.72 -5.81 9.63
N PHE A 76 7.85 -6.08 8.34
CA PHE A 76 8.85 -7.04 7.85
C PHE A 76 10.28 -6.56 8.05
N LYS A 77 10.53 -5.26 7.92
CA LYS A 77 11.83 -4.65 8.25
C LYS A 77 12.15 -4.82 9.73
N TYR A 78 11.21 -4.48 10.61
CA TYR A 78 11.39 -4.60 12.07
C TYR A 78 11.68 -6.04 12.51
N PHE A 79 10.94 -7.03 11.97
CA PHE A 79 11.13 -8.44 12.31
C PHE A 79 12.22 -9.17 11.47
N LYS A 80 12.93 -8.47 10.58
CA LYS A 80 13.95 -9.02 9.67
C LYS A 80 13.49 -10.32 8.98
N VAL A 81 12.25 -10.34 8.47
CA VAL A 81 11.60 -11.56 7.94
C VAL A 81 12.27 -12.01 6.62
N PRO A 82 12.78 -13.26 6.52
CA PRO A 82 13.35 -13.78 5.28
C PRO A 82 12.35 -13.76 4.11
N SER A 83 12.83 -13.41 2.91
CA SER A 83 11.99 -13.21 1.71
C SER A 83 11.14 -14.41 1.29
N GLU A 84 11.58 -15.62 1.64
CA GLU A 84 10.88 -16.87 1.32
C GLU A 84 9.55 -17.01 2.09
N PHE A 85 9.44 -16.42 3.27
CA PHE A 85 8.23 -16.48 4.11
C PHE A 85 7.32 -15.25 3.97
N GLN A 86 7.81 -14.15 3.38
CA GLN A 86 7.07 -12.90 3.23
C GLN A 86 5.69 -13.08 2.55
N PRO A 87 5.52 -13.86 1.45
CA PRO A 87 4.21 -14.00 0.81
C PRO A 87 3.18 -14.69 1.72
N LYS A 88 3.61 -15.64 2.54
CA LYS A 88 2.72 -16.39 3.46
C LYS A 88 2.27 -15.50 4.62
N VAL A 89 3.21 -14.77 5.21
CA VAL A 89 2.91 -13.83 6.31
C VAL A 89 2.07 -12.67 5.81
N LEU A 90 2.35 -12.17 4.60
CA LEU A 90 1.57 -11.11 3.96
C LEU A 90 0.11 -11.53 3.76
N ASN A 91 -0.14 -12.74 3.27
CA ASN A 91 -1.51 -13.22 3.08
C ASN A 91 -2.29 -13.37 4.40
N LEU A 92 -1.64 -13.87 5.45
CA LEU A 92 -2.25 -13.93 6.79
C LEU A 92 -2.49 -12.52 7.37
N GLY A 93 -1.53 -11.61 7.16
CA GLY A 93 -1.62 -10.22 7.57
C GLY A 93 -2.76 -9.48 6.87
N ILE A 94 -2.90 -9.61 5.56
CA ILE A 94 -3.99 -9.00 4.78
C ILE A 94 -5.34 -9.53 5.24
N LEU A 95 -5.47 -10.84 5.47
CA LEU A 95 -6.72 -11.42 5.98
C LEU A 95 -7.09 -10.85 7.34
N GLY A 96 -6.13 -10.76 8.26
CA GLY A 96 -6.31 -10.11 9.56
C GLY A 96 -6.68 -8.64 9.43
N ALA A 97 -5.93 -7.88 8.63
CA ALA A 97 -6.14 -6.45 8.41
C ALA A 97 -7.54 -6.16 7.84
N ILE A 98 -8.02 -6.95 6.89
CA ILE A 98 -9.38 -6.83 6.33
C ILE A 98 -10.42 -7.06 7.42
N ILE A 99 -10.26 -8.09 8.26
CA ILE A 99 -11.18 -8.38 9.36
C ILE A 99 -11.19 -7.24 10.39
N PHE A 100 -10.01 -6.80 10.85
CA PHE A 100 -9.89 -5.68 11.77
C PHE A 100 -10.48 -4.40 11.18
N ARG A 101 -10.24 -4.14 9.90
CA ARG A 101 -10.80 -3.00 9.18
C ARG A 101 -12.33 -3.03 9.19
N PHE A 102 -12.94 -4.18 8.90
CA PHE A 102 -14.40 -4.30 8.99
C PHE A 102 -14.92 -4.05 10.40
N ILE A 103 -14.25 -4.61 11.42
CA ILE A 103 -14.65 -4.43 12.83
C ILE A 103 -14.52 -2.96 13.25
N PHE A 104 -13.36 -2.33 13.02
CA PHE A 104 -13.11 -0.95 13.43
C PHE A 104 -13.98 0.05 12.67
N VAL A 105 -14.17 -0.12 11.37
CA VAL A 105 -15.05 0.76 10.58
C VAL A 105 -16.49 0.60 11.02
N TYR A 106 -16.97 -0.62 11.25
CA TYR A 106 -18.34 -0.87 11.67
C TYR A 106 -18.62 -0.34 13.09
N LEU A 107 -17.77 -0.67 14.06
CA LEU A 107 -17.90 -0.17 15.43
C LEU A 107 -17.70 1.35 15.49
N GLY A 108 -16.72 1.87 14.76
CA GLY A 108 -16.46 3.29 14.65
C GLY A 108 -17.66 4.04 14.09
N ALA A 109 -18.31 3.53 13.04
CA ALA A 109 -19.51 4.15 12.48
C ALA A 109 -20.65 4.29 13.50
N ILE A 110 -20.87 3.27 14.34
CA ILE A 110 -21.90 3.31 15.40
C ILE A 110 -21.53 4.34 16.47
N VAL A 111 -20.26 4.32 16.93
CA VAL A 111 -19.80 5.21 18.00
C VAL A 111 -19.77 6.67 17.57
N LEU A 112 -19.38 6.95 16.32
CA LEU A 112 -19.29 8.31 15.79
C LEU A 112 -20.67 8.93 15.48
N GLN A 113 -21.72 8.12 15.28
CA GLN A 113 -23.08 8.64 15.14
C GLN A 113 -23.63 9.24 16.44
N GLU A 114 -23.18 8.75 17.60
CA GLU A 114 -23.65 9.22 18.91
C GLU A 114 -22.79 10.36 19.48
N PHE A 115 -21.51 10.44 19.09
CA PHE A 115 -20.56 11.40 19.68
C PHE A 115 -19.73 12.14 18.62
N GLU A 116 -20.25 13.27 18.14
CA GLU A 116 -19.53 14.14 17.18
C GLU A 116 -18.17 14.62 17.71
N PHE A 117 -18.02 14.79 19.03
CA PHE A 117 -16.75 15.16 19.68
C PHE A 117 -15.63 14.12 19.45
N LEU A 118 -15.98 12.84 19.28
CA LEU A 118 -14.99 11.80 19.02
C LEU A 118 -14.32 11.97 17.65
N ILE A 119 -15.03 12.49 16.65
CA ILE A 119 -14.46 12.77 15.32
C ILE A 119 -13.29 13.74 15.44
N LEU A 120 -13.48 14.83 16.19
CA LEU A 120 -12.44 15.84 16.42
C LEU A 120 -11.26 15.25 17.20
N THR A 121 -11.54 14.41 18.20
CA THR A 121 -10.51 13.75 19.01
C THR A 121 -9.66 12.80 18.16
N PHE A 122 -10.28 11.95 17.34
CA PHE A 122 -9.57 11.07 16.40
C PHE A 122 -8.74 11.85 15.40
N ALA A 123 -9.26 12.97 14.86
CA ALA A 123 -8.50 13.82 13.95
C ALA A 123 -7.22 14.37 14.60
N VAL A 124 -7.30 14.86 15.84
CA VAL A 124 -6.11 15.34 16.57
C VAL A 124 -5.12 14.22 16.84
N ILE A 125 -5.59 13.04 17.27
CA ILE A 125 -4.74 11.88 17.52
C ILE A 125 -4.00 11.45 16.23
N LEU A 126 -4.68 11.44 15.09
CA LEU A 126 -4.06 11.07 13.81
C LEU A 126 -3.00 12.09 13.36
N ILE A 127 -3.26 13.38 13.52
CA ILE A 127 -2.27 14.42 13.24
C ILE A 127 -1.03 14.23 14.13
N TYR A 128 -1.23 13.96 15.41
CA TYR A 128 -0.13 13.69 16.35
C TYR A 128 0.67 12.44 15.98
N ALA A 129 -0.02 11.32 15.67
CA ALA A 129 0.61 10.06 15.28
C ALA A 129 1.43 10.22 13.98
N SER A 130 0.87 10.93 12.99
CA SER A 130 1.56 11.22 11.73
C SER A 130 2.84 12.04 11.99
N TYR A 131 2.75 13.11 12.79
CA TYR A 131 3.91 13.92 13.15
C TYR A 131 5.00 13.09 13.86
N GLN A 132 4.61 12.27 14.83
CA GLN A 132 5.54 11.41 15.56
C GLN A 132 6.22 10.37 14.67
N GLY A 133 5.51 9.84 13.66
CA GLY A 133 6.05 8.91 12.69
C GLY A 133 7.13 9.54 11.81
N PHE A 134 6.93 10.78 11.34
CA PHE A 134 7.94 11.50 10.56
C PHE A 134 9.20 11.87 11.35
N VAL A 135 9.09 12.06 12.66
CA VAL A 135 10.23 12.46 13.51
C VAL A 135 11.11 11.26 13.92
N LYS A 136 10.60 10.03 13.91
CA LYS A 136 11.31 8.84 14.40
C LYS A 136 12.12 8.07 13.34
N ASP A 137 11.95 8.39 12.06
CA ASP A 137 12.68 7.72 10.96
C ASP A 137 14.15 8.17 10.84
N ASP A 138 14.60 9.19 11.60
CA ASP A 138 15.94 9.77 11.51
C ASP A 138 16.96 9.21 12.54
N ASP A 139 16.58 8.31 13.46
CA ASP A 139 17.42 7.88 14.60
C ASP A 139 17.99 6.43 14.50
N ASP A 140 17.80 5.69 13.40
CA ASP A 140 18.22 4.27 13.27
C ASP A 140 19.39 4.05 12.27
N ASP A 141 20.39 4.94 12.22
CA ASP A 141 21.60 4.80 11.38
C ASP A 141 22.95 4.97 12.13
N ASP A 142 22.96 4.88 13.47
CA ASP A 142 24.21 4.87 14.26
C ASP A 142 24.17 3.73 15.29
N ASP A 143 24.66 2.54 14.91
CA ASP A 143 25.42 1.60 15.78
C ASP A 143 25.55 0.23 15.07
N ASP A 144 26.73 -0.04 14.49
CA ASP A 144 27.52 -1.28 14.68
C ASP A 144 28.74 -1.31 13.73
N ASP A 145 29.90 -0.96 14.30
CA ASP A 145 31.23 -1.46 13.94
C ASP A 145 31.36 -2.98 14.22
#